data_AF-A0A2V9DKW5-F1
#
_entry.id   AF-A0A2V9DKW5-F1
#
_cell.length_a   1.000
_cell.length_b   1.000
_cell.length_c   1.000
_cell.angle_alpha   90.00
_cell.angle_beta   90.00
_cell.angle_gamma   90.00
#
_symmetry.space_group_name_H-M   'P 1'
#
loop_
_entity.id
_entity.type
_entity.pdbx_description
1 polymer ?
#
loop_
_entity_poly.entity_id
_entity_poly.type
_entity_poly.pdbx_seq_one_letter_code
_entity_poly.pdbx_strand_id
1 'polypeptide(L)' 'MDAKDFFLKHWQKEASATRKVISRIPESRSDYRADPKARTAREIAWLIVREETALVDGLE' A
#
# COMPACT_ATOMS: atom_id res chain seq x y z
N MET A 1 -15.01 -19.21 10.49
CA MET A 1 -14.32 -18.11 9.81
C MET A 1 -14.28 -18.49 8.36
N ASP A 2 -15.02 -17.80 7.51
CA ASP A 2 -14.96 -18.04 6.07
C ASP A 2 -13.69 -17.39 5.48
N ALA A 3 -13.47 -17.55 4.17
CA ALA A 3 -12.29 -17.01 3.50
C ALA A 3 -12.25 -15.47 3.55
N LYS A 4 -13.42 -14.80 3.56
CA LYS A 4 -13.54 -13.34 3.61
C LYS A 4 -13.15 -12.82 4.99
N ASP A 5 -13.67 -13.43 6.06
CA ASP A 5 -13.30 -13.11 7.43
C ASP A 5 -11.80 -13.32 7.68
N PHE A 6 -11.24 -14.43 7.17
CA PHE A 6 -9.81 -14.71 7.29
C PHE A 6 -8.98 -13.62 6.60
N PHE A 7 -9.35 -13.23 5.38
CA PHE A 7 -8.66 -12.18 4.64
C PHE A 7 -8.74 -10.83 5.36
N LEU A 8 -9.93 -10.38 5.74
CA LEU A 8 -10.15 -9.09 6.40
C LEU A 8 -9.40 -8.97 7.73
N LYS A 9 -9.30 -10.06 8.49
CA LYS A 9 -8.52 -10.10 9.73
C LYS A 9 -7.03 -9.81 9.49
N HIS A 10 -6.45 -10.42 8.45
CA HIS A 10 -5.04 -10.20 8.12
C HIS A 10 -4.83 -8.82 7.49
N TRP A 11 -5.75 -8.40 6.63
CA TRP A 11 -5.73 -7.07 6.04
C TRP A 11 -5.67 -5.96 7.11
N GLN A 12 -6.57 -6.00 8.09
CA GLN A 12 -6.60 -5.00 9.17
C GLN A 12 -5.31 -4.97 9.98
N LYS A 13 -4.68 -6.13 10.19
CA LYS A 13 -3.39 -6.23 10.89
C LYS A 13 -2.28 -5.55 10.08
N GLU A 14 -2.18 -5.82 8.79
CA GLU A 14 -1.10 -5.31 7.94
C GLU A 14 -1.30 -3.83 7.55
N ALA A 15 -2.54 -3.36 7.41
CA ALA A 15 -2.86 -1.99 7.01
C ALA A 15 -2.19 -0.91 7.88
N SER A 16 -2.06 -1.14 9.19
CA SER A 16 -1.36 -0.21 10.10
C SER A 16 0.13 -0.10 9.77
N ALA A 17 0.78 -1.22 9.45
CA ALA A 17 2.19 -1.24 9.05
C ALA A 17 2.39 -0.57 7.68
N THR A 18 1.53 -0.90 6.70
CA THR A 18 1.55 -0.27 5.36
C THR A 18 1.44 1.25 5.47
N ARG A 19 0.44 1.74 6.22
CA ARG A 19 0.24 3.18 6.44
C ARG A 19 1.47 3.84 7.08
N LYS A 20 2.09 3.20 8.06
CA LYS A 20 3.29 3.71 8.75
C LYS A 20 4.50 3.81 7.84
N VAL A 21 4.66 2.88 6.89
CA VAL A 21 5.74 2.92 5.90
C VAL A 21 5.50 4.06 4.92
N ILE A 22 4.30 4.17 4.36
CA ILE A 22 3.95 5.24 3.40
C ILE A 22 4.10 6.61 4.05
N SER A 23 3.64 6.79 5.30
CA SER A 23 3.72 8.07 6.01
C SER A 23 5.14 8.51 6.35
N ARG A 24 6.14 7.62 6.21
CA ARG A 24 7.56 7.93 6.45
C ARG A 24 8.30 8.40 5.21
N ILE A 25 7.66 8.41 4.03
CA ILE A 25 8.27 8.93 2.80
C ILE A 25 8.39 10.46 2.94
N PRO A 26 9.60 11.03 3.00
CA PRO A 26 9.75 12.48 3.10
C PRO A 26 9.28 13.14 1.80
N GLU A 27 8.47 14.20 1.88
CA GLU A 27 7.96 14.90 0.70
C GLU A 27 9.09 15.41 -0.21
N SER A 28 10.16 15.93 0.40
CA SER A 28 11.37 16.43 -0.27
C SER A 28 12.19 15.34 -0.98
N ARG A 29 11.86 14.06 -0.77
CA ARG A 29 12.55 12.89 -1.35
C ARG A 29 11.57 11.97 -2.07
N SER A 30 10.40 12.49 -2.42
CA SER A 30 9.31 11.70 -3.00
C SER A 30 9.60 11.22 -4.44
N ASP A 31 10.60 11.80 -5.10
CA ASP A 31 11.15 11.42 -6.41
C ASP A 31 12.26 10.35 -6.33
N TYR A 32 12.64 9.91 -5.12
CA TYR A 32 13.65 8.86 -4.92
C TYR A 32 13.32 7.60 -5.73
N ARG A 33 14.35 7.01 -6.35
CA ARG A 33 14.30 5.72 -7.05
C ARG A 33 15.38 4.80 -6.52
N ALA A 34 15.04 3.53 -6.28
CA ALA A 34 16.00 2.51 -5.88
C ALA A 34 16.90 2.04 -7.04
N ASP A 35 16.39 2.14 -8.26
CA ASP A 35 17.07 1.85 -9.53
C ASP A 35 16.64 2.92 -10.56
N PRO A 36 17.49 3.33 -11.52
CA PRO A 36 17.12 4.35 -12.52
C PRO A 36 15.82 4.06 -13.30
N LYS A 37 15.49 2.78 -13.52
CA LYS A 37 14.28 2.33 -14.22
C LYS A 37 13.09 2.07 -13.28
N ALA A 38 13.30 2.14 -11.96
CA ALA A 38 12.22 1.97 -11.00
C ALA A 38 11.29 3.20 -10.99
N ARG A 39 10.06 2.95 -10.52
CA ARG A 39 9.14 4.02 -10.13
C ARG A 39 9.72 4.82 -8.96
N THR A 40 9.31 6.07 -8.86
CA THR A 40 9.61 6.93 -7.70
C THR A 40 8.93 6.40 -6.44
N ALA A 41 9.44 6.79 -5.27
CA ALA A 41 8.83 6.48 -3.98
C ALA A 41 7.34 6.89 -3.93
N ARG A 42 7.00 8.07 -4.49
CA ARG A 42 5.63 8.55 -4.60
C ARG A 42 4.75 7.65 -5.47
N GLU A 43 5.22 7.28 -6.65
CA GLU A 43 4.46 6.45 -7.58
C GLU A 43 4.22 5.05 -7.01
N ILE A 44 5.20 4.45 -6.34
CA ILE A 44 5.03 3.15 -5.68
C ILE A 44 4.05 3.25 -4.52
N ALA A 45 4.16 4.28 -3.68
CA ALA A 45 3.21 4.49 -2.58
C ALA A 45 1.78 4.66 -3.10
N TRP A 46 1.60 5.43 -4.18
CA TRP A 46 0.28 5.62 -4.77
C TRP A 46 -0.26 4.35 -5.43
N LEU A 47 0.60 3.55 -6.06
CA LEU A 47 0.22 2.24 -6.59
C LEU A 47 -0.33 1.34 -5.48
N ILE A 48 0.38 1.22 -4.34
CA ILE A 48 -0.06 0.39 -3.22
C ILE A 48 -1.47 0.82 -2.76
N VAL A 49 -1.70 2.12 -2.54
CA VAL A 49 -3.01 2.64 -2.11
C VAL A 49 -4.12 2.33 -3.14
N ARG A 50 -3.81 2.45 -4.44
CA ARG A 50 -4.76 2.18 -5.52
C ARG A 50 -5.13 0.71 -5.62
N GLU A 51 -4.14 -0.19 -5.54
CA GLU A 51 -4.36 -1.63 -5.53
C GLU A 51 -5.15 -2.04 -4.28
N GLU A 52 -4.86 -1.43 -3.12
CA GLU A 52 -5.60 -1.71 -1.89
C GLU A 52 -7.08 -1.33 -2.01
N THR A 53 -7.38 -0.18 -2.62
CA THR A 53 -8.76 0.28 -2.84
C THR A 53 -9.49 -0.66 -3.81
N ALA A 54 -8.87 -0.99 -4.94
CA ALA A 54 -9.46 -1.88 -5.95
C ALA A 54 -9.74 -3.28 -5.39
N LEU A 55 -8.88 -3.78 -4.51
CA LEU A 55 -9.09 -5.06 -3.83
C LEU A 55 -10.33 -5.01 -2.93
N VAL A 56 -10.48 -3.96 -2.13
CA VAL A 56 -11.64 -3.79 -1.24
C VAL A 56 -12.94 -3.66 -2.05
N ASP A 57 -12.94 -2.89 -3.13
CA ASP A 57 -14.10 -2.74 -4.02
C ASP A 57 -14.51 -4.09 -4.64
N GLY A 58 -13.55 -4.99 -4.88
CA GLY A 58 -13.81 -6.34 -5.39
C GLY A 58 -14.28 -7.36 -4.34
N LEU A 59 -14.34 -6.98 -3.05
CA LEU A 59 -14.85 -7.84 -1.97
C LEU A 59 -16.36 -7.67 -1.69
N GLU A 60 -17.03 -6.75 -2.41
CA GLU A 60 -18.49 -6.63 -2.47
C GLU A 60 -19.14 -7.88 -3.07
#